data_AF-A0A242CI09-F1
#
_entry.id   AF-A0A242CI09-F1
#
_cell.length_a   1.000
_cell.length_b   1.000
_cell.length_c   1.000
_cell.angle_alpha   90.00
_cell.angle_beta   90.00
_cell.angle_gamma   90.00
#
_symmetry.space_group_name_H-M   'P 1'
#
loop_
_entity.id
_entity.type
_entity.pdbx_description
1 polymer ?
#
loop_
_entity_poly.entity_id
_entity_poly.type
_entity_poly.pdbx_seq_one_letter_code
_entity_poly.pdbx_strand_id
1 'polypeptide(L)'
;MTEANYQETLRTIQTEQDLVKSELRSIEEQQEAIFYLNQEEQRLYSEIIATSPPEERTFFQDRELDSLEQGRKAQHILAEQEAALMKTKKQLLEAEEETYQKHRNALREKEKEKE
;
A
#
# COMPACT_ATOMS: atom_id res chain seq x y z
N MET A 1 27.56 5.55 18.84
CA MET A 1 26.78 6.39 17.92
C MET A 1 27.02 7.86 18.28
N THR A 2 27.30 8.72 17.31
CA THR A 2 27.42 10.18 17.53
C THR A 2 26.06 10.86 17.37
N GLU A 3 25.91 12.06 17.93
CA GLU A 3 24.66 12.84 17.81
C GLU A 3 24.27 13.08 16.35
N ALA A 4 25.23 13.50 15.52
CA ALA A 4 25.01 13.74 14.10
C ALA A 4 24.56 12.48 13.34
N ASN A 5 25.18 11.33 13.63
CA ASN A 5 24.81 10.05 13.01
C ASN A 5 23.41 9.58 13.44
N TYR A 6 23.07 9.75 14.71
CA TYR A 6 21.73 9.46 15.22
C TYR A 6 20.66 10.30 14.51
N GLN A 7 20.85 11.62 14.43
CA GLN A 7 19.90 12.52 13.78
C GLN A 7 19.73 12.23 12.29
N GLU A 8 20.83 11.92 11.58
CA GLU A 8 20.78 11.54 10.16
C GLU A 8 20.04 10.23 9.96
N THR A 9 20.36 9.19 10.75
CA THR A 9 19.69 7.88 10.68
C THR A 9 18.19 8.00 10.95
N LEU A 10 17.82 8.74 11.99
CA LEU A 10 16.42 8.96 12.36
C LEU A 10 15.65 9.69 11.26
N ARG A 11 16.27 10.73 10.66
CA ARG A 11 15.66 11.47 9.55
C ARG A 11 15.42 10.60 8.33
N THR A 12 16.35 9.70 8.01
CA THR A 12 16.19 8.75 6.90
C THR A 12 15.00 7.82 7.15
N ILE A 13 14.91 7.24 8.35
CA ILE A 13 13.79 6.36 8.73
C ILE A 13 12.45 7.11 8.62
N GLN A 14 12.37 8.32 9.15
CA GLN A 14 11.14 9.13 9.10
C GLN A 14 10.75 9.52 7.67
N THR A 15 11.74 9.83 6.82
CA THR A 15 11.48 10.11 5.40
C THR A 15 10.91 8.87 4.69
N GLU A 16 11.47 7.69 4.95
CA GLU A 16 10.94 6.43 4.40
C GLU A 16 9.53 6.11 4.94
N GLN A 17 9.25 6.39 6.22
CA GLN A 17 7.90 6.23 6.78
C GLN A 17 6.88 7.14 6.08
N ASP A 18 7.24 8.39 5.78
CA ASP A 18 6.38 9.33 5.05
C ASP A 18 6.11 8.86 3.62
N LEU A 19 7.13 8.32 2.93
CA LEU A 19 6.96 7.71 1.61
C LEU A 19 6.00 6.52 1.66
N VAL A 20 6.22 5.58 2.56
CA VAL A 20 5.33 4.41 2.72
C VAL A 20 3.90 4.83 3.05
N LYS A 21 3.72 5.87 3.88
CA LYS A 21 2.39 6.42 4.19
C LYS A 21 1.73 7.02 2.96
N SER A 22 2.48 7.72 2.12
CA SER A 22 1.96 8.29 0.87
C SER A 22 1.56 7.20 -0.14
N GLU A 23 2.36 6.13 -0.24
CA GLU A 23 2.06 5.00 -1.12
C GLU A 23 0.83 4.22 -0.65
N LEU A 24 0.69 3.96 0.65
CA LEU A 24 -0.51 3.33 1.21
C LEU A 24 -1.78 4.14 0.88
N ARG A 25 -1.71 5.46 1.00
CA ARG A 25 -2.83 6.33 0.63
C ARG A 25 -3.16 6.25 -0.86
N SER A 26 -2.14 6.20 -1.71
CA SER A 26 -2.36 6.01 -3.15
C SER A 26 -3.01 4.66 -3.46
N ILE A 27 -2.69 3.61 -2.71
CA ILE A 27 -3.34 2.30 -2.88
C ILE A 27 -4.82 2.38 -2.47
N GLU A 28 -5.13 3.02 -1.34
CA GLU A 28 -6.52 3.25 -0.91
C GLU A 28 -7.34 3.96 -2.01
N GLU A 29 -6.79 5.02 -2.59
CA GLU A 29 -7.42 5.76 -3.69
C GLU A 29 -7.62 4.87 -4.95
N GLN A 30 -6.65 4.02 -5.28
CA GLN A 30 -6.76 3.08 -6.40
C GLN A 30 -7.79 1.98 -6.16
N GLN A 31 -7.88 1.45 -4.94
CA GLN A 31 -8.88 0.46 -4.56
C GLN A 31 -10.30 1.04 -4.69
N GLU A 32 -10.50 2.29 -4.23
CA GLU A 32 -11.77 3.01 -4.37
C GLU A 32 -12.12 3.26 -5.84
N ALA A 33 -11.14 3.71 -6.65
CA ALA A 33 -11.35 3.90 -8.09
C ALA A 33 -11.75 2.60 -8.80
N ILE A 34 -11.07 1.48 -8.52
CA ILE A 34 -11.41 0.17 -9.08
C ILE A 34 -12.80 -0.28 -8.65
N PHE A 35 -13.19 -0.03 -7.39
CA PHE A 35 -14.53 -0.35 -6.92
C PHE A 35 -15.60 0.36 -7.75
N TYR A 36 -15.47 1.68 -7.95
CA TYR A 36 -16.43 2.45 -8.73
C TYR A 36 -16.43 2.07 -10.22
N LEU A 37 -15.25 1.86 -10.81
CA LEU A 37 -15.14 1.43 -12.20
C LEU A 37 -15.82 0.08 -12.42
N ASN A 38 -15.54 -0.91 -11.55
CA ASN A 38 -16.17 -2.22 -11.65
C ASN A 38 -17.69 -2.10 -11.48
N GLN A 39 -18.18 -1.30 -10.55
CA GLN A 39 -19.62 -1.13 -10.34
C GLN A 39 -20.30 -0.55 -11.60
N GLU A 40 -19.73 0.48 -12.19
CA GLU A 40 -20.28 1.12 -13.38
C GLU A 40 -20.18 0.20 -14.61
N GLU A 41 -19.07 -0.52 -14.76
CA GLU A 41 -18.90 -1.47 -15.85
C GLU A 41 -19.91 -2.63 -15.79
N GLN A 42 -20.17 -3.17 -14.60
CA GLN A 42 -21.22 -4.19 -14.41
C GLN A 42 -22.62 -3.66 -14.75
N ARG A 43 -22.90 -2.39 -14.41
CA ARG A 43 -24.16 -1.73 -14.79
C ARG A 43 -24.29 -1.66 -16.32
N LEU A 44 -23.22 -1.26 -17.01
CA LEU A 44 -23.19 -1.14 -18.47
C LEU A 44 -23.33 -2.50 -19.16
N TYR A 45 -22.63 -3.55 -18.69
CA TYR A 45 -22.80 -4.90 -19.23
C TYR A 45 -24.22 -5.40 -19.06
N SER A 46 -24.81 -5.22 -17.88
CA SER A 46 -26.21 -5.58 -17.62
C SER A 46 -27.19 -4.90 -18.58
N GLU A 47 -26.98 -3.60 -18.85
CA GLU A 47 -27.79 -2.81 -19.78
C GLU A 47 -27.65 -3.28 -21.24
N ILE A 48 -26.42 -3.52 -21.69
CA ILE A 48 -26.12 -3.99 -23.04
C ILE A 48 -26.68 -5.40 -23.25
N ILE A 49 -26.44 -6.34 -22.33
CA ILE A 49 -26.94 -7.72 -22.45
C ILE A 49 -28.47 -7.75 -22.53
N ALA A 50 -29.16 -6.91 -21.75
CA ALA A 50 -30.61 -6.83 -21.77
C ALA A 50 -31.18 -6.29 -23.09
N THR A 51 -30.45 -5.35 -23.73
CA THR A 51 -30.89 -4.67 -24.95
C THR A 51 -30.38 -5.32 -26.24
N SER A 52 -29.36 -6.18 -26.15
CA SER A 52 -28.74 -6.85 -27.29
C SER A 52 -29.59 -7.98 -27.90
N PRO A 53 -29.48 -8.20 -29.22
CA PRO A 53 -30.03 -9.37 -29.91
C PRO A 53 -29.53 -10.68 -29.30
N PRO A 54 -30.33 -11.77 -29.33
CA PRO A 54 -29.94 -13.07 -28.75
C PRO A 54 -28.59 -13.59 -29.22
N GLU A 55 -28.23 -13.35 -30.48
CA GLU A 55 -26.98 -13.79 -31.11
C GLU A 55 -25.75 -13.10 -30.53
N GLU A 56 -25.90 -11.88 -30.01
CA GLU A 56 -24.80 -11.06 -29.46
C GLU A 56 -24.70 -11.12 -27.94
N ARG A 57 -25.75 -11.62 -27.24
CA ARG A 57 -25.77 -11.68 -25.77
C ARG A 57 -24.61 -12.49 -25.20
N THR A 58 -24.32 -13.64 -25.78
CA THR A 58 -23.23 -14.51 -25.33
C THR A 58 -21.88 -13.78 -25.41
N PHE A 59 -21.66 -13.00 -26.48
CA PHE A 59 -20.43 -12.21 -26.61
C PHE A 59 -20.25 -11.20 -25.47
N PHE A 60 -21.32 -10.49 -25.11
CA PHE A 60 -21.26 -9.51 -24.01
C PHE A 60 -21.19 -10.17 -22.63
N GLN A 61 -21.80 -11.33 -22.44
CA GLN A 61 -21.69 -12.13 -21.21
C GLN A 61 -20.26 -12.64 -20.99
N ASP A 62 -19.60 -13.15 -22.03
CA ASP A 62 -18.21 -13.60 -21.93
C ASP A 62 -17.28 -12.43 -21.57
N ARG A 63 -17.52 -11.24 -22.17
CA ARG A 63 -16.76 -10.02 -21.87
C ARG A 63 -16.99 -9.50 -20.45
N GLU A 64 -18.21 -9.58 -19.94
CA GLU A 64 -18.53 -9.24 -18.55
C GLU A 64 -17.74 -10.11 -17.57
N LEU A 65 -17.66 -11.42 -17.84
CA LEU A 65 -16.88 -12.36 -17.02
C LEU A 65 -15.38 -12.07 -17.07
N ASP A 66 -14.83 -11.82 -18.26
CA ASP A 66 -13.43 -11.45 -18.43
C ASP A 66 -13.08 -10.16 -17.67
N SER A 67 -13.95 -9.15 -17.77
CA SER A 67 -13.81 -7.87 -17.05
C SER A 67 -13.83 -8.08 -15.53
N LEU A 68 -14.77 -8.87 -15.01
CA LEU A 68 -14.83 -9.22 -13.58
C LEU A 68 -13.54 -9.89 -13.11
N GLU A 69 -12.97 -10.79 -13.91
CA GLU A 69 -11.72 -11.45 -13.58
C GLU A 69 -10.56 -10.46 -13.54
N GLN A 70 -10.49 -9.53 -14.50
CA GLN A 70 -9.49 -8.45 -14.50
C GLN A 70 -9.61 -7.55 -13.28
N GLY A 71 -10.82 -7.14 -12.92
CA GLY A 71 -11.09 -6.35 -11.72
C GLY A 71 -10.63 -7.06 -10.44
N ARG A 72 -10.92 -8.36 -10.31
CA ARG A 72 -10.45 -9.17 -9.17
C ARG A 72 -8.93 -9.30 -9.12
N LYS A 73 -8.28 -9.51 -10.28
CA LYS A 73 -6.82 -9.56 -10.39
C LYS A 73 -6.19 -8.25 -9.94
N ALA A 74 -6.72 -7.11 -10.40
CA ALA A 74 -6.24 -5.79 -10.00
C ALA A 74 -6.38 -5.56 -8.49
N GLN A 75 -7.55 -5.89 -7.91
CA GLN A 75 -7.76 -5.81 -6.45
C GLN A 75 -6.78 -6.70 -5.68
N HIS A 76 -6.51 -7.91 -6.17
CA HIS A 76 -5.58 -8.82 -5.52
C HIS A 76 -4.15 -8.26 -5.51
N ILE A 77 -3.68 -7.72 -6.64
CA ILE A 77 -2.36 -7.09 -6.74
C ILE A 77 -2.22 -5.92 -5.76
N LEU A 78 -3.24 -5.06 -5.67
CA LEU A 78 -3.23 -3.95 -4.72
C LEU A 78 -3.19 -4.44 -3.27
N ALA A 79 -3.94 -5.49 -2.93
CA ALA A 79 -3.92 -6.07 -1.59
C ALA A 79 -2.54 -6.64 -1.22
N GLU A 80 -1.84 -7.28 -2.17
CA GLU A 80 -0.48 -7.77 -1.97
C GLU A 80 0.51 -6.62 -1.75
N GLN A 81 0.40 -5.55 -2.53
CA GLN A 81 1.22 -4.35 -2.38
C GLN A 81 0.96 -3.66 -1.03
N GLU A 82 -0.30 -3.51 -0.64
CA GLU A 82 -0.69 -2.96 0.66
C GLU A 82 -0.10 -3.78 1.81
N ALA A 83 -0.21 -5.11 1.74
CA ALA A 83 0.36 -6.00 2.75
C ALA A 83 1.89 -5.88 2.85
N ALA A 84 2.58 -5.77 1.72
CA ALA A 84 4.01 -5.54 1.68
C ALA A 84 4.39 -4.18 2.32
N LEU A 85 3.67 -3.11 1.99
CA LEU A 85 3.91 -1.79 2.57
C LEU A 85 3.59 -1.72 4.06
N MET A 86 2.55 -2.41 4.53
CA MET A 86 2.24 -2.52 5.96
C MET A 86 3.35 -3.25 6.72
N LYS A 87 3.96 -4.26 6.11
CA LYS A 87 5.14 -4.93 6.67
C LYS A 87 6.34 -3.98 6.75
N THR A 88 6.63 -3.25 5.66
CA THR A 88 7.71 -2.25 5.64
C THR A 88 7.49 -1.17 6.70
N LYS A 89 6.26 -0.64 6.81
CA LYS A 89 5.89 0.34 7.83
C LYS A 89 6.20 -0.16 9.24
N LYS A 90 5.86 -1.42 9.53
CA LYS A 90 6.18 -2.04 10.83
C LYS A 90 7.70 -2.11 11.06
N GLN A 91 8.46 -2.54 10.06
CA GLN A 91 9.92 -2.63 10.16
C GLN A 91 10.57 -1.25 10.39
N LEU A 92 10.04 -0.20 9.74
CA LEU A 92 10.52 1.16 9.94
C LEU A 92 10.23 1.69 11.34
N LEU A 93 9.08 1.36 11.92
CA LEU A 93 8.77 1.71 13.32
C LEU A 93 9.69 0.99 14.31
N GLU A 94 9.97 -0.30 14.06
CA GLU A 94 10.92 -1.08 14.86
C GLU A 94 12.35 -0.49 14.75
N ALA A 95 12.79 -0.14 13.54
CA ALA A 95 14.08 0.48 13.29
C ALA A 95 14.21 1.87 13.95
N GLU A 96 13.13 2.65 13.98
CA GLU A 96 13.08 3.94 14.69
C GLU A 96 13.29 3.74 16.19
N GLU A 97 12.54 2.83 16.81
CA GLU A 97 12.68 2.50 18.24
C GLU A 97 14.08 1.97 18.57
N GLU A 98 14.63 1.08 17.76
CA GLU A 98 16.02 0.62 17.93
C GLU A 98 17.03 1.77 17.87
N THR A 99 16.79 2.75 17.01
CA THR A 99 17.67 3.92 16.85
C THR A 99 17.64 4.79 18.10
N TYR A 100 16.44 5.02 18.68
CA TYR A 100 16.29 5.68 19.98
C TYR A 100 17.04 4.94 21.10
N GLN A 101 16.88 3.61 21.17
CA GLN A 101 17.54 2.78 22.19
C GLN A 101 19.07 2.82 22.06
N LYS A 102 19.60 2.67 20.84
CA LYS A 102 21.05 2.72 20.55
C LYS A 102 21.65 4.07 20.96
N HIS A 103 20.96 5.17 20.66
CA HIS A 103 21.41 6.50 21.04
C HIS A 103 21.40 6.68 22.57
N ARG A 104 20.31 6.30 23.24
CA ARG A 104 20.20 6.37 24.71
C ARG A 104 21.29 5.56 25.42
N ASN A 105 21.58 4.35 24.93
CA ASN A 105 22.64 3.52 25.48
C ASN A 105 24.02 4.14 25.25
N ALA A 106 24.28 4.71 24.06
CA ALA A 106 25.53 5.40 23.78
C ALA A 106 25.76 6.64 24.66
N LEU A 107 24.69 7.37 25.03
CA LEU A 107 24.77 8.48 25.98
C LEU A 107 25.12 7.98 27.39
N ARG A 108 24.46 6.92 27.87
CA ARG A 108 24.73 6.34 29.20
C ARG A 108 26.15 5.83 29.34
N GLU A 109 26.70 5.15 28.33
CA GLU A 109 28.09 4.68 28.37
C GLU A 109 29.08 5.86 28.39
N LYS A 110 28.82 6.93 27.63
CA LYS A 110 29.62 8.16 27.69
C LYS A 110 29.56 8.87 29.05
N GLU A 111 28.45 8.76 29.76
CA GLU A 111 28.32 9.31 31.12
C GLU A 111 29.15 8.49 32.11
N LYS A 112 29.11 7.16 32.04
CA LYS A 112 29.93 6.26 32.88
C LYS A 112 31.43 6.39 32.61
N GLU A 113 31.85 6.66 31.38
CA GLU A 113 33.26 6.88 31.03
C GLU A 113 33.82 8.21 31.58
N LYS A 114 32.95 9.12 32.05
CA LYS A 114 33.33 10.41 32.62
C LYS A 114 33.32 10.42 34.16
N GLU A 115 32.81 9.37 34.80
CA GLU A 115 32.90 9.11 36.24
C GLU A 115 34.17 8.31 36.57
#